data_AF-A0A662CCH8-F1
#
_entry.id   AF-A0A662CCH8-F1
#
_cell.length_a   1.000
_cell.length_b   1.000
_cell.length_c   1.000
_cell.angle_alpha   90.00
_cell.angle_beta   90.00
_cell.angle_gamma   90.00
#
_symmetry.space_group_name_H-M   'P 1'
#
loop_
_entity.id
_entity.type
_entity.pdbx_description
1 polymer ?
#
loop_
_entity_poly.entity_id
_entity_poly.type
_entity_poly.pdbx_seq_one_letter_code
_entity_poly.pdbx_strand_id
1 'polypeptide(L)'
;MAEKKTRKKRIWIFVIILILISIFVLSTQFRTNDRIISSEQTRKYLVYIPESYDPEQLAPLVISIHGFVQWPAHQESMTVWNKLADEY
;
A
#
# COMPACT_ATOMS: atom_id res chain seq x y z
N MET A 1 -13.19 7.21 -43.88
CA MET A 1 -13.30 8.05 -42.66
C MET A 1 -13.64 7.25 -41.40
N ALA A 2 -14.51 6.24 -41.45
CA ALA A 2 -14.92 5.42 -40.30
C ALA A 2 -13.77 4.59 -39.65
N GLU A 3 -12.90 3.99 -40.46
CA GLU A 3 -11.76 3.18 -39.97
C GLU A 3 -10.73 3.97 -39.15
N LYS A 4 -10.49 5.23 -39.53
CA LYS A 4 -9.61 6.13 -38.78
C LYS A 4 -10.20 6.49 -37.40
N LYS A 5 -11.53 6.57 -37.31
CA LYS A 5 -12.28 6.82 -36.06
C LYS A 5 -12.25 5.59 -35.14
N THR A 6 -12.41 4.39 -35.68
CA THR A 6 -12.32 3.13 -34.90
C THR A 6 -10.90 2.86 -34.41
N ARG A 7 -9.87 3.13 -35.23
CA ARG A 7 -8.46 3.03 -34.82
C ARG A 7 -8.13 4.01 -33.69
N LYS A 8 -8.56 5.27 -33.80
CA LYS A 8 -8.40 6.25 -32.71
C LYS A 8 -9.11 5.80 -31.43
N LYS A 9 -10.32 5.26 -31.52
CA LYS A 9 -11.06 4.73 -30.36
C LYS A 9 -10.31 3.58 -29.68
N ARG A 10 -9.73 2.65 -30.44
CA ARG A 10 -8.93 1.54 -29.87
C ARG A 10 -7.68 2.04 -29.14
N ILE A 11 -6.99 3.05 -29.70
CA ILE A 11 -5.84 3.68 -29.05
C ILE A 11 -6.27 4.31 -27.71
N TRP A 12 -7.37 5.06 -27.69
CA TRP A 12 -7.87 5.65 -26.45
C TRP A 12 -8.28 4.60 -25.41
N ILE A 13 -8.93 3.51 -25.83
CA ILE A 13 -9.26 2.40 -24.93
C ILE A 13 -7.98 1.81 -24.32
N PHE A 14 -6.97 1.55 -25.14
CA PHE A 14 -5.68 1.03 -24.67
C PHE A 14 -5.00 1.98 -23.68
N VAL A 15 -4.97 3.28 -23.98
CA VAL A 15 -4.42 4.30 -23.07
C VAL A 15 -5.18 4.32 -21.74
N ILE A 16 -6.51 4.27 -21.76
CA ILE A 16 -7.32 4.21 -20.54
C ILE A 16 -7.00 2.96 -19.72
N ILE A 17 -6.87 1.79 -20.37
CA ILE A 17 -6.51 0.55 -19.67
C ILE A 17 -5.14 0.69 -19.00
N LEU A 18 -4.13 1.24 -19.70
CA LEU A 18 -2.81 1.47 -19.10
C LEU A 18 -2.87 2.41 -17.90
N ILE A 19 -3.67 3.48 -17.97
CA ILE A 19 -3.86 4.41 -16.85
C ILE A 19 -4.50 3.69 -15.67
N LEU A 20 -5.54 2.89 -15.88
CA LEU A 20 -6.21 2.14 -14.82
C LEU A 20 -5.26 1.13 -14.14
N ILE A 21 -4.46 0.42 -14.94
CA ILE A 21 -3.43 -0.50 -14.41
C ILE A 21 -2.41 0.28 -13.57
N SER A 22 -1.94 1.42 -14.06
CA SER A 22 -0.98 2.25 -13.32
C SER A 22 -1.56 2.75 -12.00
N ILE A 23 -2.81 3.21 -11.99
CA ILE A 23 -3.48 3.66 -10.75
C ILE A 23 -3.58 2.49 -9.77
N PHE A 24 -3.99 1.32 -10.24
CA PHE A 24 -4.09 0.13 -9.40
C PHE A 24 -2.74 -0.24 -8.77
N VAL A 25 -1.67 -0.33 -9.56
CA VAL A 25 -0.31 -0.62 -9.07
C VAL A 25 0.18 0.43 -8.08
N LEU A 26 -0.03 1.71 -8.35
CA LEU A 26 0.37 2.77 -7.41
C LEU A 26 -0.42 2.70 -6.10
N SER A 27 -1.71 2.36 -6.16
CA SER A 27 -2.54 2.24 -4.95
C SER A 27 -2.08 1.13 -4.02
N THR A 28 -1.55 0.02 -4.55
CA THR A 28 -1.00 -1.07 -3.73
C THR A 28 0.38 -0.71 -3.18
N GLN A 29 1.21 0.00 -3.95
CA GLN A 29 2.52 0.45 -3.50
C GLN A 29 2.38 1.45 -2.33
N PHE A 30 1.55 2.49 -2.44
CA PHE A 30 1.41 3.49 -1.38
C PHE A 30 0.36 3.14 -0.31
N ARG A 31 0.18 1.84 -0.03
CA ARG A 31 -0.83 1.35 0.92
C ARG A 31 -0.53 1.83 2.35
N THR A 32 -1.60 2.27 3.01
CA THR A 32 -1.70 2.55 4.45
C THR A 32 -3.09 2.10 4.88
N ASN A 33 -3.29 1.75 6.16
CA ASN A 33 -4.58 1.26 6.66
C ASN A 33 -5.10 2.03 7.87
N ASP A 34 -4.29 2.93 8.46
CA ASP A 34 -4.69 3.68 9.64
C ASP A 34 -4.05 5.08 9.68
N ARG A 35 -4.50 5.95 10.60
CA ARG A 35 -4.10 7.34 10.75
C ARG A 35 -4.07 7.79 12.21
N ILE A 36 -3.13 8.67 12.54
CA ILE A 36 -3.04 9.35 13.84
C ILE A 36 -2.98 10.87 13.66
N ILE A 37 -3.37 11.62 14.69
CA ILE A 37 -3.11 13.05 14.78
C ILE A 37 -1.85 13.25 15.62
N SER A 38 -0.87 13.94 15.07
CA SER A 38 0.40 14.22 15.73
C SER A 38 0.85 15.63 15.35
N SER A 39 1.04 16.49 16.37
CA SER A 39 1.34 17.90 16.17
C SER A 39 0.32 18.60 15.25
N GLU A 40 -0.97 18.34 15.49
CA GLU A 40 -2.10 18.87 14.71
C GLU A 40 -2.12 18.40 13.23
N GLN A 41 -1.21 17.51 12.83
CA GLN A 41 -1.15 16.95 11.48
C GLN A 41 -1.70 15.53 11.45
N THR A 42 -2.48 15.21 10.41
CA THR A 42 -2.89 13.82 10.15
C THR A 42 -1.74 13.06 9.50
N ARG A 43 -1.28 12.00 10.17
CA ARG A 43 -0.24 11.09 9.67
C ARG A 43 -0.87 9.73 9.37
N LYS A 44 -0.53 9.12 8.24
CA LYS A 44 -0.99 7.78 7.88
C LYS A 44 0.10 6.75 8.15
N TYR A 45 -0.29 5.55 8.52
CA TYR A 45 0.62 4.45 8.78
C TYR A 45 0.04 3.12 8.28
N LEU A 46 0.90 2.10 8.25
CA LEU A 46 0.54 0.72 7.98
C LEU A 46 0.81 -0.07 9.25
N VAL A 47 -0.23 -0.70 9.79
CA VAL A 47 -0.15 -1.62 10.93
C VAL A 47 -0.47 -3.03 10.47
N TYR A 48 0.31 -3.98 10.96
CA TYR A 48 0.04 -5.40 10.82
C TYR A 48 -0.26 -5.97 12.20
N ILE A 49 -1.32 -6.76 12.31
CA ILE A 49 -1.73 -7.47 13.52
C ILE A 49 -1.81 -8.95 13.11
N PRO A 50 -1.00 -9.84 13.69
CA PRO A 50 -1.05 -11.26 13.36
C PRO A 50 -2.38 -11.86 13.83
N GLU A 51 -2.84 -12.93 13.17
CA GLU A 51 -4.11 -13.58 13.53
C GLU A 51 -4.07 -14.19 14.94
N SER A 52 -2.88 -14.51 15.46
CA SER A 52 -2.64 -15.01 16.82
C SER A 52 -2.78 -13.95 17.92
N TYR A 53 -2.93 -12.66 17.58
CA TYR A 53 -2.93 -11.57 18.56
C TYR A 53 -4.09 -11.68 19.55
N ASP A 54 -3.75 -11.87 20.83
CA ASP A 54 -4.67 -11.82 21.97
C ASP A 54 -4.44 -10.51 22.77
N PRO A 55 -5.44 -9.60 22.84
CA PRO A 55 -5.31 -8.35 23.57
C PRO A 55 -5.26 -8.53 25.10
N GLU A 56 -5.59 -9.70 25.65
CA GLU A 56 -5.48 -10.00 27.08
C GLU A 56 -4.04 -10.40 27.49
N GLN A 57 -3.17 -10.66 26.51
CA GLN A 57 -1.77 -11.05 26.71
C GLN A 57 -0.81 -9.91 26.31
N LEU A 58 0.30 -9.78 27.04
CA LEU A 58 1.33 -8.81 26.69
C LEU A 58 2.06 -9.24 25.42
N ALA A 59 1.94 -8.43 24.37
CA ALA A 59 2.63 -8.63 23.10
C ALA A 59 3.69 -7.53 22.88
N PRO A 60 4.85 -7.85 22.26
CA PRO A 60 5.82 -6.84 21.86
C PRO A 60 5.27 -5.96 20.72
N LEU A 61 5.55 -4.66 20.79
CA LEU A 61 5.28 -3.72 19.71
C LEU A 61 6.56 -3.40 18.95
N VAL A 62 6.57 -3.66 17.65
CA VAL A 62 7.67 -3.28 16.74
C VAL A 62 7.25 -2.04 15.93
N ILE A 63 8.02 -0.96 16.06
CA ILE A 63 7.85 0.24 15.24
C ILE A 63 8.95 0.25 14.18
N SER A 64 8.58 0.04 12.91
CA SER A 64 9.51 0.10 11.78
C SER A 64 9.33 1.41 11.01
N ILE A 65 10.42 2.18 10.86
CA ILE A 65 10.42 3.46 10.15
C ILE A 65 11.21 3.28 8.86
N HIS A 66 10.59 3.63 7.73
CA HIS A 66 11.22 3.53 6.43
C HIS A 66 12.30 4.60 6.21
N GLY A 67 13.21 4.35 5.28
CA GLY A 67 14.26 5.28 4.90
C GLY A 67 13.80 6.46 4.03
N PHE A 68 14.77 7.26 3.58
CA PHE A 68 14.57 8.36 2.64
C PHE A 68 14.05 7.84 1.28
N VAL A 69 13.04 8.51 0.71
CA VAL A 69 12.35 8.12 -0.56
C VAL A 69 11.67 6.74 -0.48
N GLN A 70 11.20 6.36 0.70
CA GLN A 70 10.46 5.11 0.92
C GLN A 70 9.07 5.41 1.49
N TRP A 71 8.23 4.39 1.60
CA TRP A 71 6.86 4.48 2.10
C TRP A 71 6.47 3.21 2.89
N PRO A 72 5.38 3.22 3.67
CA PRO A 72 5.06 2.15 4.61
C PRO A 72 5.01 0.74 4.00
N ALA A 73 4.26 0.53 2.92
CA ALA A 73 4.17 -0.80 2.30
C ALA A 73 5.49 -1.27 1.65
N HIS A 74 6.36 -0.35 1.23
CA HIS A 74 7.69 -0.73 0.77
C HIS A 74 8.52 -1.29 1.92
N GLN A 75 8.53 -0.61 3.07
CA GLN A 75 9.23 -1.08 4.28
C GLN A 75 8.68 -2.41 4.77
N GLU A 76 7.35 -2.57 4.77
CA GLU A 76 6.70 -3.85 5.05
C GLU A 76 7.26 -4.95 4.12
N SER A 77 7.29 -4.73 2.80
CA SER A 77 7.75 -5.72 1.82
C SER A 77 9.25 -6.05 1.90
N MET A 78 10.06 -5.12 2.40
CA MET A 78 11.51 -5.27 2.53
C MET A 78 11.92 -5.93 3.85
N THR A 79 11.00 -5.98 4.82
CA THR A 79 11.24 -6.55 6.14
C THR A 79 10.48 -7.86 6.31
N VAL A 80 10.88 -8.64 7.31
CA VAL A 80 10.23 -9.93 7.62
C VAL A 80 9.39 -9.81 8.90
N TRP A 81 9.08 -8.58 9.34
CA TRP A 81 8.42 -8.35 10.62
C TRP A 81 7.03 -8.98 10.71
N ASN A 82 6.20 -8.88 9.66
CA ASN A 82 4.87 -9.48 9.67
C ASN A 82 4.96 -11.00 9.77
N LYS A 83 5.83 -11.61 8.96
CA LYS A 83 6.05 -13.07 9.00
C LYS A 83 6.57 -13.52 10.36
N LEU A 84 7.48 -12.77 10.97
CA LEU A 84 7.96 -13.08 12.32
C LEU A 84 6.84 -12.95 13.34
N ALA A 85 5.97 -11.94 13.21
CA ALA A 85 4.81 -11.78 14.09
C ALA A 85 3.81 -12.93 13.98
N ASP A 86 3.68 -13.56 12.80
CA ASP A 86 2.83 -14.75 12.61
C ASP A 86 3.39 -16.03 13.23
N GLU A 87 4.69 -16.07 13.54
CA GLU A 87 5.35 -17.24 14.14
C GLU A 87 5.22 -17.28 15.68
N TYR A 88 4.67 -16.23 16.30
CA TYR A 88 4.52 -16.08 17.76
C TYR A 88 3.10 -15.69 18.17
#